data_AF-A0AA90NYV4-F1
#
_entry.id   AF-A0AA90NYV4-F1
#
_cell.length_a   1.000
_cell.length_b   1.000
_cell.length_c   1.000
_cell.angle_alpha   90.00
_cell.angle_beta   90.00
_cell.angle_gamma   90.00
#
_symmetry.space_group_name_H-M   'P 1'
#
loop_
_entity.id
_entity.type
_entity.pdbx_description
1 polymer ?
#
loop_
_entity_poly.entity_id
_entity_poly.type
_entity_poly.pdbx_seq_one_letter_code
_entity_poly.pdbx_strand_id
1 'polypeptide(L)'
;MGALEYQPSQGNFSNKPESVDVKALVELASKILTKRNTLEGSFAPELRENSLQEILKIGTSAGGARAKAIIGWNQKTNEVRSGQVTAGEGFTDWLLKFDGVSGNKDKELDDPAGYGLIEHAYYQMAREAKIDMEESRLLKENGRNHFMTKRFDRTASGQKTHMQSLCAMEHFDFKQAGAYSCAQW
;
A
#
# COMPACT_ATOMS: atom_id res chain seq x y z
N MET A 1 -1.16 5.51 -9.37
CA MET A 1 -0.67 4.51 -10.33
C MET A 1 -1.14 4.95 -11.70
N GLY A 2 -0.28 4.90 -12.72
CA GLY A 2 -0.49 5.55 -14.02
C GLY A 2 0.45 5.02 -15.10
N ALA A 3 0.22 5.42 -16.36
CA ALA A 3 0.79 4.91 -17.63
C ALA A 3 2.31 4.76 -17.69
N LEU A 4 3.02 5.46 -16.82
CA LEU A 4 4.47 5.59 -16.87
C LEU A 4 5.06 4.96 -15.63
N GLU A 5 5.99 4.04 -15.86
CA GLU A 5 6.80 3.44 -14.82
C GLU A 5 8.22 3.99 -14.92
N TYR A 6 8.83 4.21 -13.76
CA TYR A 6 10.22 4.60 -13.70
C TYR A 6 11.07 3.34 -13.75
N GLN A 7 11.88 3.19 -14.79
CA GLN A 7 12.94 2.20 -14.83
C GLN A 7 14.29 2.89 -14.53
N PRO A 8 14.87 2.70 -13.33
CA PRO A 8 16.16 3.30 -12.98
C PRO A 8 17.28 2.78 -13.87
N SER A 9 18.25 3.66 -14.14
CA SER A 9 19.40 3.39 -15.01
C SER A 9 20.46 2.48 -14.36
N GLN A 10 20.46 2.33 -13.02
CA GLN A 10 21.33 1.42 -12.28
C GLN A 10 20.60 0.77 -11.10
N GLY A 11 20.88 -0.53 -10.88
CA GLY A 11 20.36 -1.33 -9.78
C GLY A 11 20.20 -2.79 -10.20
N ASN A 12 20.90 -3.71 -9.54
CA ASN A 12 20.60 -5.15 -9.67
C ASN A 12 19.29 -5.44 -8.96
N PHE A 13 18.17 -5.28 -9.64
CA PHE A 13 16.88 -5.73 -9.11
C PHE A 13 16.87 -7.26 -9.11
N SER A 14 16.84 -7.84 -7.91
CA SER A 14 16.45 -9.24 -7.74
C SER A 14 15.02 -9.39 -8.28
N ASN A 15 14.88 -9.97 -9.47
CA ASN A 15 13.58 -10.32 -10.06
C ASN A 15 13.02 -11.62 -9.46
N LYS A 16 13.44 -12.00 -8.24
CA LYS A 16 12.93 -13.20 -7.58
C LYS A 16 11.82 -12.81 -6.60
N PRO A 17 10.67 -13.49 -6.65
CA PRO A 17 9.63 -13.28 -5.66
C PRO A 17 10.10 -13.81 -4.31
N GLU A 18 10.29 -12.91 -3.34
CA GLU A 18 10.72 -13.22 -1.98
C GLU A 18 9.50 -13.29 -1.04
N SER A 19 9.51 -14.24 -0.12
CA SER A 19 8.54 -14.34 0.97
C SER A 19 8.69 -13.15 1.90
N VAL A 20 7.57 -12.60 2.39
CA VAL A 20 7.59 -11.38 3.20
C VAL A 20 6.94 -11.63 4.56
N ASP A 21 7.64 -11.25 5.62
CA ASP A 21 7.10 -11.23 6.99
C ASP A 21 6.34 -9.91 7.24
N VAL A 22 5.01 -10.01 7.36
CA VAL A 22 4.11 -8.87 7.61
C VAL A 22 4.47 -8.13 8.90
N LYS A 23 4.94 -8.83 9.95
CA LYS A 23 5.37 -8.20 11.20
C LYS A 23 6.53 -7.25 10.94
N ALA A 24 7.53 -7.74 10.24
CA ALA A 24 8.71 -6.96 9.86
C ALA A 24 8.29 -5.74 9.04
N LEU A 25 7.30 -5.85 8.15
CA LEU A 25 6.77 -4.71 7.39
C LEU A 25 6.17 -3.62 8.26
N VAL A 26 5.34 -4.00 9.24
CA VAL A 26 4.66 -3.04 10.12
C VAL A 26 5.67 -2.29 11.00
N GLU A 27 6.60 -3.02 11.62
CA GLU A 27 7.65 -2.41 12.46
C GLU A 27 8.48 -1.39 11.67
N LEU A 28 8.69 -1.70 10.41
CA LEU A 28 9.58 -0.97 9.55
C LEU A 28 8.92 0.24 8.90
N ALA A 29 7.64 0.12 8.51
CA ALA A 29 6.79 1.23 8.15
C ALA A 29 6.71 2.26 9.29
N SER A 30 6.54 1.78 10.53
CA SER A 30 6.52 2.63 11.74
C SER A 30 7.85 3.37 11.93
N LYS A 31 8.99 2.68 11.77
CA LYS A 31 10.32 3.30 11.86
C LYS A 31 10.54 4.39 10.82
N ILE A 32 10.12 4.18 9.57
CA ILE A 32 10.28 5.18 8.49
C ILE A 32 9.42 6.41 8.74
N LEU A 33 8.14 6.23 9.11
CA LEU A 33 7.25 7.36 9.38
C LEU A 33 7.69 8.16 10.60
N THR A 34 8.16 7.48 11.65
CA THR A 34 8.75 8.14 12.82
C THR A 34 10.00 8.95 12.45
N LYS A 35 10.88 8.42 11.59
CA LYS A 35 12.09 9.13 11.12
C LYS A 35 11.78 10.32 10.21
N ARG A 36 10.72 10.26 9.40
CA ARG A 36 10.29 11.44 8.61
C ARG A 36 9.88 12.61 9.49
N ASN A 37 9.32 12.35 10.68
CA ASN A 37 8.92 13.39 11.63
C ASN A 37 10.09 13.97 12.43
N THR A 38 11.27 13.34 12.43
CA THR A 38 12.48 13.80 13.15
C THR A 38 13.61 14.28 12.24
N LEU A 39 13.35 14.51 10.95
CA LEU A 39 14.34 15.07 10.02
C LEU A 39 14.47 16.60 10.16
N GLU A 40 14.99 17.04 11.31
CA GLU A 40 15.98 18.12 11.38
C GLU A 40 17.35 17.46 11.58
N GLY A 41 18.15 17.39 10.51
CA GLY A 41 19.60 17.15 10.63
C GLY A 41 20.10 15.70 10.49
N SER A 42 20.99 15.54 9.49
CA SER A 42 22.01 14.48 9.35
C SER A 42 21.54 13.07 8.92
N PHE A 43 21.76 12.77 7.64
CA PHE A 43 21.86 11.41 7.12
C PHE A 43 23.13 10.75 7.68
N ALA A 44 23.03 10.10 8.85
CA ALA A 44 24.11 9.30 9.41
C ALA A 44 24.10 7.85 8.88
N PRO A 45 25.27 7.19 8.74
CA PRO A 45 25.51 6.09 7.80
C PRO A 45 25.18 4.67 8.34
N GLU A 46 24.47 4.54 9.45
CA GLU A 46 24.41 3.26 10.19
C GLU A 46 23.13 2.43 9.98
N LEU A 47 22.25 2.87 9.09
CA LEU A 47 21.13 2.06 8.66
C LEU A 47 21.58 1.09 7.58
N ARG A 48 21.71 -0.20 7.93
CA ARG A 48 21.95 -1.31 6.99
C ARG A 48 21.20 -1.08 5.67
N GLU A 49 21.95 -0.83 4.61
CA GLU A 49 21.44 -0.54 3.26
C GLU A 49 20.46 -1.63 2.79
N ASN A 50 20.67 -2.89 3.17
CA ASN A 50 19.82 -4.01 2.78
C ASN A 50 18.39 -3.90 3.31
N SER A 51 18.22 -3.47 4.56
CA SER A 51 16.90 -3.31 5.17
C SER A 51 16.16 -2.14 4.52
N LEU A 52 16.86 -1.03 4.23
CA LEU A 52 16.29 0.11 3.52
C LEU A 52 15.93 -0.20 2.07
N GLN A 53 16.73 -0.99 1.38
CA GLN A 53 16.45 -1.44 0.02
C GLN A 53 15.23 -2.36 -0.04
N GLU A 54 15.07 -3.31 0.89
CA GLU A 54 13.86 -4.15 0.99
C GLU A 54 12.57 -3.36 1.27
N ILE A 55 12.67 -2.14 1.80
CA ILE A 55 11.52 -1.28 2.07
C ILE A 55 11.29 -0.27 0.96
N LEU A 56 12.34 0.19 0.29
CA LEU A 56 12.22 0.90 -0.97
C LEU A 56 11.56 -0.03 -2.04
N LYS A 57 11.75 -1.35 -1.91
CA LYS A 57 10.99 -2.42 -2.61
C LYS A 57 9.52 -2.54 -2.15
N ILE A 58 9.08 -1.82 -1.13
CA ILE A 58 7.70 -1.86 -0.61
C ILE A 58 7.21 -0.44 -0.63
N GLY A 59 6.89 -0.01 -1.85
CA GLY A 59 6.67 1.38 -2.20
C GLY A 59 5.79 2.09 -1.18
N THR A 60 6.34 3.17 -0.61
CA THR A 60 5.55 4.34 -0.24
C THR A 60 4.91 4.87 -1.53
N SER A 61 3.88 4.17 -2.01
CA SER A 61 3.18 4.46 -3.24
C SER A 61 2.20 5.59 -2.97
N ALA A 62 2.59 6.76 -3.47
CA ALA A 62 1.76 7.87 -3.89
C ALA A 62 0.81 8.45 -2.81
N GLY A 63 1.21 9.59 -2.25
CA GLY A 63 0.32 10.68 -1.81
C GLY A 63 -0.68 10.43 -0.69
N GLY A 64 -0.73 9.24 -0.09
CA GLY A 64 -1.68 8.91 0.97
C GLY A 64 -1.08 9.05 2.36
N ALA A 65 -1.86 9.57 3.29
CA ALA A 65 -1.48 9.79 4.69
C ALA A 65 -1.30 8.51 5.51
N ARG A 66 -1.25 7.31 4.90
CA ARG A 66 -1.15 6.01 5.63
C ARG A 66 -0.21 5.03 4.96
N ALA A 67 0.47 4.23 5.78
CA ALA A 67 1.38 3.18 5.33
C ALA A 67 0.62 2.10 4.54
N LYS A 68 1.16 1.75 3.37
CA LYS A 68 0.57 0.75 2.47
C LYS A 68 1.67 -0.01 1.73
N ALA A 69 1.36 -1.23 1.30
CA ALA A 69 2.26 -2.10 0.55
C ALA A 69 1.52 -2.81 -0.59
N ILE A 70 2.23 -3.09 -1.68
CA ILE A 70 1.72 -3.95 -2.75
C ILE A 70 2.25 -5.36 -2.48
N ILE A 71 1.35 -6.35 -2.40
CA ILE A 71 1.69 -7.73 -2.09
C ILE A 71 1.09 -8.69 -3.12
N GLY A 72 1.78 -9.79 -3.36
CA GLY A 72 1.20 -10.99 -3.94
C GLY A 72 0.66 -11.87 -2.81
N TRP A 73 -0.60 -12.30 -2.88
CA TRP A 73 -1.19 -13.20 -1.88
C TRP A 73 -1.75 -14.46 -2.53
N ASN A 74 -1.34 -15.61 -1.99
CA ASN A 74 -1.89 -16.91 -2.36
C ASN A 74 -2.93 -17.33 -1.31
N GLN A 75 -4.20 -17.32 -1.71
CA GLN A 75 -5.32 -17.60 -0.82
C GLN A 75 -5.34 -19.04 -0.29
N LYS A 76 -4.76 -19.99 -1.03
CA LYS A 76 -4.77 -21.41 -0.65
C LYS A 76 -3.72 -21.72 0.41
N THR A 77 -2.53 -21.14 0.28
CA THR A 77 -1.41 -21.36 1.21
C THR A 77 -1.31 -20.29 2.29
N ASN A 78 -2.05 -19.18 2.11
CA ASN A 78 -1.95 -17.96 2.89
C ASN A 78 -0.55 -17.30 2.84
N GLU A 79 0.25 -17.63 1.83
CA GLU A 79 1.60 -17.06 1.64
C GLU A 79 1.52 -15.63 1.08
N VAL A 80 2.37 -14.76 1.61
CA VAL A 80 2.50 -13.36 1.17
C VAL A 80 3.89 -13.14 0.58
N ARG A 81 3.92 -12.55 -0.62
CA ARG A 81 5.12 -12.22 -1.38
C ARG A 81 5.13 -10.74 -1.76
N SER A 82 6.30 -10.22 -2.12
CA SER A 82 6.39 -8.87 -2.69
C SER A 82 5.60 -8.78 -4.00
N GLY A 83 4.76 -7.74 -4.14
CA GLY A 83 3.96 -7.51 -5.34
C GLY A 83 4.62 -6.62 -6.39
N GLN A 84 5.94 -6.39 -6.30
CA GLN A 84 6.69 -5.68 -7.34
C GLN A 84 7.11 -6.58 -8.51
N VAL A 85 7.16 -7.88 -8.28
CA VAL A 85 7.53 -8.92 -9.25
C VAL A 85 6.38 -9.92 -9.34
N THR A 86 6.21 -10.55 -10.51
CA THR A 86 5.23 -11.62 -10.68
C THR A 86 5.46 -12.72 -9.64
N ALA A 87 4.50 -12.87 -8.72
CA ALA A 87 4.64 -13.75 -7.56
C ALA A 87 4.51 -15.25 -7.90
N GLY A 88 4.17 -15.59 -9.16
CA GLY A 88 4.02 -16.96 -9.64
C GLY A 88 2.57 -17.46 -9.61
N GLU A 89 2.37 -18.72 -9.98
CA GLU A 89 1.03 -19.31 -10.05
C GLU A 89 0.33 -19.34 -8.69
N GLY A 90 -0.98 -19.07 -8.70
CA GLY A 90 -1.82 -19.06 -7.50
C GLY A 90 -1.73 -17.80 -6.64
N PHE A 91 -0.84 -16.85 -6.99
CA PHE A 91 -0.79 -15.54 -6.36
C PHE A 91 -1.67 -14.54 -7.11
N THR A 92 -2.28 -13.64 -6.34
CA THR A 92 -3.07 -12.52 -6.85
C THR A 92 -2.51 -11.21 -6.29
N ASP A 93 -2.71 -10.10 -7.00
CA ASP A 93 -2.18 -8.78 -6.62
C ASP A 93 -3.11 -8.03 -5.65
N TRP A 94 -2.56 -7.58 -4.53
CA TRP A 94 -3.30 -6.87 -3.48
C TRP A 94 -2.59 -5.59 -3.04
N LEU A 95 -3.38 -4.65 -2.57
CA LEU A 95 -2.93 -3.50 -1.79
C LEU A 95 -3.23 -3.79 -0.32
N LEU A 96 -2.19 -3.87 0.50
CA LEU A 96 -2.26 -4.02 1.96
C LEU A 96 -2.11 -2.64 2.61
N LYS A 97 -3.06 -2.27 3.46
CA LYS A 97 -3.00 -1.09 4.32
C LYS A 97 -2.75 -1.55 5.75
N PHE A 98 -1.67 -1.06 6.33
CA PHE A 98 -1.22 -1.53 7.63
C PHE A 98 -2.08 -0.96 8.77
N ASP A 99 -2.15 -1.73 9.85
CA ASP A 99 -2.85 -1.39 11.09
C ASP A 99 -1.80 -1.29 12.20
N GLY A 100 -2.02 -0.42 13.18
CA GLY A 100 -1.10 -0.22 14.31
C GLY A 100 0.27 0.32 13.92
N VAL A 101 0.36 1.19 12.91
CA VAL A 101 1.60 1.88 12.52
C VAL A 101 1.75 3.18 13.30
N SER A 102 2.83 3.31 14.07
CA SER A 102 3.10 4.52 14.86
C SER A 102 3.75 5.64 14.03
N GLY A 103 3.51 6.90 14.41
CA GLY A 103 4.12 8.07 13.77
C GLY A 103 3.41 8.56 12.51
N ASN A 104 2.22 8.04 12.23
CA ASN A 104 1.39 8.50 11.13
C ASN A 104 0.63 9.77 11.53
N LYS A 105 1.34 10.91 11.57
CA LYS A 105 0.85 12.18 12.11
C LYS A 105 0.23 13.13 11.08
N ASP A 106 0.05 12.70 9.83
CA ASP A 106 -0.50 13.56 8.79
C ASP A 106 -2.03 13.69 8.95
N LYS A 107 -2.40 14.59 9.88
CA LYS A 107 -3.65 15.35 10.06
C LYS A 107 -4.57 14.97 11.23
N GLU A 108 -4.42 13.81 11.86
CA GLU A 108 -5.15 13.43 13.08
C GLU A 108 -4.21 12.58 13.96
N LEU A 109 -4.57 12.38 15.24
CA LEU A 109 -3.84 11.58 16.25
C LEU A 109 -3.28 10.26 15.69
N ASP A 110 -2.20 9.73 16.30
CA ASP A 110 -1.63 8.39 15.99
C ASP A 110 -2.77 7.42 15.63
N ASP A 111 -2.74 6.80 14.44
CA ASP A 111 -3.82 5.92 13.99
C ASP A 111 -4.10 4.86 15.09
N PRO A 112 -5.21 4.94 15.87
CA PRO A 112 -5.51 3.91 16.84
C PRO A 112 -5.64 2.56 16.14
N ALA A 113 -5.25 1.49 16.84
CA ALA A 113 -5.45 0.14 16.36
C ALA A 113 -6.93 -0.08 15.98
N GLY A 114 -7.18 -0.69 14.83
CA GLY A 114 -8.52 -1.03 14.35
C GLY A 114 -9.00 -0.27 13.12
N TYR A 115 -8.20 0.62 12.51
CA TYR A 115 -8.58 1.28 11.26
C TYR A 115 -8.88 0.31 10.12
N GLY A 116 -8.14 -0.80 10.03
CA GLY A 116 -8.43 -1.81 9.02
C GLY A 116 -9.83 -2.41 9.19
N LEU A 117 -10.34 -2.50 10.41
CA LEU A 117 -11.73 -2.91 10.69
C LEU A 117 -12.73 -1.87 10.18
N ILE A 118 -12.43 -0.59 10.35
CA ILE A 118 -13.27 0.51 9.85
C ILE A 118 -13.35 0.47 8.32
N GLU A 119 -12.21 0.34 7.63
CA GLU A 119 -12.20 0.22 6.16
C GLU A 119 -12.96 -1.03 5.69
N HIS A 120 -12.83 -2.15 6.40
CA HIS A 120 -13.59 -3.36 6.09
C HIS A 120 -15.10 -3.17 6.33
N ALA A 121 -15.51 -2.46 7.37
CA ALA A 121 -16.91 -2.14 7.60
C ALA A 121 -17.48 -1.28 6.46
N TYR A 122 -16.75 -0.27 5.99
CA TYR A 122 -17.15 0.52 4.82
C TYR A 122 -17.24 -0.31 3.54
N TYR A 123 -16.30 -1.23 3.31
CA TYR A 123 -16.40 -2.18 2.21
C TYR A 123 -17.69 -3.00 2.26
N GLN A 124 -18.04 -3.54 3.42
CA GLN A 124 -19.28 -4.32 3.60
C GLN A 124 -20.52 -3.47 3.32
N MET A 125 -20.57 -2.24 3.86
CA MET A 125 -21.67 -1.31 3.60
C MET A 125 -21.79 -0.93 2.11
N ALA A 126 -20.67 -0.69 1.43
CA ALA A 126 -20.65 -0.40 0.00
C ALA A 126 -21.19 -1.58 -0.82
N ARG A 127 -20.80 -2.82 -0.49
CA ARG A 127 -21.33 -4.03 -1.13
C ARG A 127 -22.82 -4.20 -0.91
N GLU A 128 -23.31 -3.94 0.30
CA GLU A 128 -24.74 -3.99 0.62
C GLU A 128 -25.54 -2.91 -0.14
N ALA A 129 -24.95 -1.73 -0.33
CA ALA A 129 -25.47 -0.67 -1.18
C ALA A 129 -25.34 -0.95 -2.69
N LYS A 130 -24.85 -2.13 -3.09
CA LYS A 130 -24.63 -2.56 -4.48
C LYS A 130 -23.62 -1.70 -5.25
N ILE A 131 -22.70 -1.05 -4.54
CA ILE A 131 -21.56 -0.37 -5.15
C ILE A 131 -20.57 -1.44 -5.60
N ASP A 132 -20.13 -1.35 -6.85
CA ASP A 132 -19.12 -2.27 -7.37
C ASP A 132 -17.77 -1.99 -6.72
N MET A 133 -17.16 -3.06 -6.19
CA MET A 133 -15.95 -3.00 -5.39
C MET A 133 -15.16 -4.29 -5.55
N GLU A 134 -13.84 -4.14 -5.67
CA GLU A 134 -12.91 -5.26 -5.60
C GLU A 134 -13.01 -6.02 -4.28
N GLU A 135 -12.67 -7.30 -4.37
CA GLU A 135 -12.60 -8.18 -3.21
C GLU A 135 -11.70 -7.57 -2.14
N SER A 136 -12.24 -7.40 -0.94
CA SER A 136 -11.50 -6.83 0.19
C SER A 136 -11.61 -7.74 1.41
N ARG A 137 -10.54 -7.82 2.19
CA ARG A 137 -10.39 -8.76 3.30
C ARG A 137 -9.60 -8.13 4.44
N LEU A 138 -9.64 -8.81 5.59
CA LEU A 138 -8.78 -8.53 6.73
C LEU A 138 -7.69 -9.59 6.82
N LEU A 139 -6.44 -9.15 6.82
CA LEU A 139 -5.28 -9.97 7.16
C LEU A 139 -4.98 -9.80 8.65
N LYS A 140 -5.25 -10.84 9.43
CA LYS A 140 -5.02 -10.85 10.87
C LYS A 140 -3.59 -11.29 11.17
N GLU A 141 -2.86 -10.49 11.93
CA GLU A 141 -1.48 -10.77 12.29
C GLU A 141 -1.19 -10.20 13.68
N ASN A 142 -0.74 -11.05 14.62
CA ASN A 142 -0.33 -10.65 15.98
C ASN A 142 -1.29 -9.66 16.69
N GLY A 143 -2.61 -9.86 16.56
CA GLY A 143 -3.64 -9.02 17.16
C GLY A 143 -4.02 -7.76 16.36
N ARG A 144 -3.30 -7.46 15.27
CA ARG A 144 -3.59 -6.40 14.30
C ARG A 144 -4.51 -6.91 13.19
N ASN A 145 -5.29 -6.00 12.61
CA ASN A 145 -6.22 -6.30 11.52
C ASN A 145 -5.91 -5.39 10.33
N HIS A 146 -5.05 -5.85 9.43
CA HIS A 146 -4.69 -5.11 8.24
C HIS A 146 -5.81 -5.20 7.20
N PHE A 147 -6.19 -4.08 6.61
CA PHE A 147 -7.13 -4.08 5.49
C PHE A 147 -6.37 -4.37 4.21
N MET A 148 -6.90 -5.27 3.38
CA MET A 148 -6.35 -5.53 2.05
C MET A 148 -7.46 -5.54 1.02
N THR A 149 -7.18 -4.99 -0.16
CA THR A 149 -8.10 -5.01 -1.30
C THR A 149 -7.37 -5.49 -2.54
N LYS A 150 -8.05 -6.31 -3.34
CA LYS A 150 -7.52 -6.81 -4.60
C LYS A 150 -7.35 -5.65 -5.56
N ARG A 151 -6.29 -5.67 -6.36
CA ARG A 151 -5.97 -4.57 -7.25
C ARG A 151 -6.79 -4.65 -8.55
N PHE A 152 -7.67 -3.67 -8.75
CA PHE A 152 -8.44 -3.50 -9.99
C PHE A 152 -7.58 -3.06 -11.18
N ASP A 153 -6.37 -2.55 -10.94
CA ASP A 153 -5.42 -2.16 -11.99
C ASP A 153 -4.55 -3.33 -12.48
N ARG A 154 -4.97 -4.57 -12.17
CA ARG A 154 -4.28 -5.80 -12.54
C ARG A 154 -5.27 -6.81 -13.10
N THR A 155 -4.87 -7.49 -14.18
CA THR A 155 -5.62 -8.63 -14.71
C THR A 155 -5.35 -9.90 -13.88
N ALA A 156 -6.13 -10.96 -14.09
CA ALA A 156 -5.89 -12.26 -13.45
C ALA A 156 -4.51 -12.87 -13.80
N SER A 157 -3.93 -12.51 -14.95
CA SER A 157 -2.59 -12.91 -15.38
C SER A 157 -1.48 -12.01 -14.84
N GLY A 158 -1.82 -11.00 -14.03
CA GLY A 158 -0.87 -10.02 -13.47
C GLY A 158 -0.49 -8.90 -14.43
N GLN A 159 -1.13 -8.81 -15.61
CA GLN A 159 -0.90 -7.71 -16.54
C GLN A 159 -1.48 -6.41 -15.97
N LYS A 160 -0.84 -5.29 -16.30
CA LYS A 160 -1.22 -3.98 -15.79
C LYS A 160 -2.33 -3.39 -16.65
N THR A 161 -3.38 -2.89 -16.00
CA THR A 161 -4.42 -2.09 -16.64
C THR A 161 -4.07 -0.62 -16.47
N HIS A 162 -4.02 0.14 -17.56
CA HIS A 162 -3.77 1.57 -17.47
C HIS A 162 -4.95 2.29 -16.81
N MET A 163 -4.67 3.14 -15.83
CA MET A 163 -5.67 3.93 -15.11
C MET A 163 -5.12 5.27 -14.67
N GLN A 164 -6.02 6.23 -14.42
CA GLN A 164 -5.68 7.53 -13.88
C GLN A 164 -6.80 8.04 -12.95
N SER A 165 -6.44 8.79 -11.91
CA SER A 165 -7.44 9.47 -11.06
C SER A 165 -8.02 10.70 -11.75
N LEU A 166 -9.26 11.09 -11.42
CA LEU A 166 -9.88 12.32 -11.93
C LEU A 166 -8.97 13.54 -11.72
N CYS A 167 -8.40 13.71 -10.51
CA CYS A 167 -7.51 14.83 -10.23
C CYS A 167 -6.29 14.89 -11.16
N ALA A 168 -5.79 13.74 -11.61
CA ALA A 168 -4.64 13.71 -12.50
C ALA A 168 -5.02 13.94 -13.98
N MET A 169 -6.25 13.61 -14.38
CA MET A 169 -6.77 13.94 -15.72
C MET A 169 -7.11 15.43 -15.84
N GLU A 170 -7.71 15.99 -14.80
CA GLU A 170 -8.16 17.39 -14.76
C GLU A 170 -7.13 18.36 -14.17
N HIS A 171 -5.94 17.84 -13.81
CA HIS A 171 -4.89 18.61 -13.11
C HIS A 171 -5.37 19.30 -11.81
N PHE A 172 -6.35 18.72 -11.12
CA PHE A 172 -6.83 19.22 -9.83
C PHE A 172 -5.82 18.99 -8.70
N ASP A 173 -5.78 19.95 -7.78
CA ASP A 173 -5.00 19.84 -6.55
C ASP A 173 -5.70 18.92 -5.55
N PHE A 174 -5.15 17.70 -5.36
CA PHE A 174 -5.67 16.72 -4.41
C PHE A 174 -5.63 17.20 -2.94
N LYS A 175 -4.92 18.30 -2.63
CA LYS A 175 -4.91 18.91 -1.30
C LYS A 175 -6.14 19.76 -1.00
N GLN A 176 -6.90 20.17 -2.02
CA GLN A 176 -8.13 20.96 -1.87
C GLN A 176 -9.35 20.05 -1.70
N ALA A 177 -9.50 19.49 -0.51
CA ALA A 177 -10.64 18.63 -0.18
C ALA A 177 -11.98 19.36 -0.36
N GLY A 178 -12.94 18.72 -1.03
CA GLY A 178 -14.28 19.27 -1.25
C GLY A 178 -14.41 20.30 -2.38
N ALA A 179 -13.30 20.69 -3.03
CA ALA A 179 -13.33 21.64 -4.15
C ALA A 179 -13.98 21.06 -5.42
N TYR A 180 -13.90 19.74 -5.61
CA TYR A 180 -14.37 19.04 -6.80
C TYR A 180 -15.15 17.78 -6.42
N SER A 181 -16.18 17.44 -7.20
CA SER A 181 -17.02 16.25 -7.02
C SER A 181 -17.18 15.50 -8.34
N CYS A 182 -17.30 14.17 -8.29
CA CYS A 182 -17.61 13.37 -9.47
C CYS A 182 -18.98 13.73 -10.07
N ALA A 183 -19.92 14.26 -9.28
CA ALA A 183 -21.26 14.63 -9.75
C ALA A 183 -21.28 15.93 -10.59
N GLN A 184 -20.15 16.63 -10.71
CA GLN A 184 -20.02 17.81 -11.56
C GLN A 184 -19.76 17.44 -13.03
N TRP A 185 -19.66 16.14 -13.34
CA TRP A 185 -19.29 15.59 -14.64
C TRP A 185 -20.24 14.45 -15.03
#